data_AF-A0A7R8NQR2-F1
#
_entry.id   AF-A0A7R8NQR2-F1
#
_cell.length_a   1.000
_cell.length_b   1.000
_cell.length_c   1.000
_cell.angle_alpha   90.00
_cell.angle_beta   90.00
_cell.angle_gamma   90.00
#
_symmetry.space_group_name_H-M   'P 1'
#
loop_
_entity.id
_entity.type
_entity.pdbx_description
1 polymer ?
#
loop_
_entity_poly.entity_id
_entity_poly.type
_entity_poly.pdbx_seq_one_letter_code
_entity_poly.pdbx_strand_id
1 'polypeptide(L)'
;MTSFSHAIMGAHAVTVAVELRAGGESVRQAVAADRTAIPSRPRLARHRIEEARAYHLDGQPETALATLERAHQAAPETIRYNGYARRIVLEETESKFPARRQRAAALAGQLGLLAA
;
A
#
# COMPACT_ATOMS: atom_id res chain seq x y z
N MET A 1 20.38 11.53 -0.65
CA MET A 1 19.63 10.55 -1.47
C MET A 1 18.48 11.26 -2.18
N THR A 2 18.47 11.25 -3.51
CA THR A 2 17.46 11.94 -4.33
C THR A 2 16.37 10.97 -4.79
N SER A 3 15.27 11.52 -5.32
CA SER A 3 14.16 10.74 -5.87
C SER A 3 14.56 9.87 -7.07
N PHE A 4 15.69 10.13 -7.73
CA PHE A 4 16.16 9.41 -8.92
C PHE A 4 17.49 8.68 -8.72
N SER A 5 17.93 8.50 -7.47
CA SER A 5 19.12 7.69 -7.18
C SER A 5 18.87 6.20 -7.45
N HIS A 6 19.93 5.47 -7.82
CA HIS A 6 19.87 4.03 -8.11
C HIS A 6 19.17 3.24 -6.99
N ALA A 7 19.46 3.57 -5.73
CA ALA A 7 18.87 2.92 -4.55
C ALA A 7 17.34 3.04 -4.48
N ILE A 8 16.71 3.99 -5.18
CA ILE A 8 15.26 4.21 -5.20
C ILE A 8 14.60 3.58 -6.43
N MET A 9 15.37 3.10 -7.42
CA MET A 9 14.79 2.59 -8.67
C MET A 9 13.89 1.37 -8.48
N GLY A 10 14.17 0.52 -7.50
CA GLY A 10 13.27 -0.59 -7.15
C GLY A 10 11.88 -0.10 -6.75
N ALA A 11 11.78 1.00 -5.99
CA ALA A 11 10.50 1.58 -5.62
C ALA A 11 9.73 2.15 -6.81
N HIS A 12 10.43 2.74 -7.80
CA HIS A 12 9.80 3.20 -9.04
C HIS A 12 9.39 2.05 -9.96
N ALA A 13 10.16 0.96 -9.98
CA ALA A 13 9.82 -0.23 -10.76
C ALA A 13 8.46 -0.82 -10.32
N VAL A 14 8.16 -0.80 -9.02
CA VAL A 14 6.82 -1.15 -8.50
C VAL A 14 5.75 -0.25 -9.11
N THR A 15 5.94 1.07 -9.05
CA THR A 15 4.98 2.04 -9.61
C THR A 15 4.75 1.78 -11.10
N VAL A 16 5.81 1.59 -11.88
CA VAL A 16 5.71 1.32 -13.32
C VAL A 16 4.91 0.05 -13.58
N ALA A 17 5.21 -1.04 -12.88
CA ALA A 17 4.50 -2.31 -13.06
C ALA A 17 3.01 -2.20 -12.68
N VAL A 18 2.69 -1.46 -11.61
CA VAL A 18 1.31 -1.21 -11.16
C VAL A 18 0.53 -0.40 -12.18
N GLU A 19 1.12 0.69 -12.71
CA GLU A 19 0.47 1.53 -13.73
C GLU A 19 0.27 0.77 -15.06
N LEU A 20 1.19 -0.16 -15.39
CA LEU A 20 1.03 -1.08 -16.52
C LEU A 20 0.07 -2.24 -16.27
N ARG A 21 -0.56 -2.29 -15.08
CA ARG A 21 -1.52 -3.34 -14.68
C ARG A 21 -0.93 -4.76 -14.74
N ALA A 22 0.39 -4.90 -14.60
CA ALA A 22 1.07 -6.17 -14.63
C ALA A 22 1.14 -6.79 -13.22
N GLY A 23 0.05 -7.42 -12.74
CA GLY A 23 -0.10 -7.89 -11.35
C GLY A 23 1.09 -8.69 -10.81
N GLY A 24 1.40 -9.82 -11.44
CA GLY A 24 2.51 -10.67 -11.00
C GLY A 24 3.88 -9.98 -11.07
N GLU A 25 4.11 -9.11 -12.07
CA GLU A 25 5.34 -8.31 -12.13
C GLU A 25 5.40 -7.25 -11.04
N SER A 26 4.28 -6.62 -10.72
CA SER A 26 4.17 -5.62 -9.67
C SER A 26 4.55 -6.22 -8.32
N VAL A 27 4.09 -7.44 -8.04
CA VAL A 27 4.47 -8.17 -6.81
C VAL A 27 5.94 -8.58 -6.83
N ARG A 28 6.47 -9.05 -7.97
CA ARG A 28 7.91 -9.35 -8.09
C ARG A 28 8.78 -8.14 -7.75
N GLN A 29 8.45 -6.97 -8.31
CA GLN A 29 9.16 -5.72 -8.02
C GLN A 29 8.98 -5.29 -6.56
N ALA A 30 7.79 -5.44 -5.98
CA ALA A 30 7.53 -5.10 -4.59
C ALA A 30 8.33 -5.97 -3.61
N VAL A 31 8.53 -7.24 -3.93
CA VAL A 31 9.38 -8.15 -3.14
C VAL A 31 10.87 -7.82 -3.30
N ALA A 32 11.29 -7.42 -4.50
CA ALA A 32 12.69 -7.09 -4.80
C ALA A 32 13.13 -5.70 -4.27
N ALA A 33 12.19 -4.78 -4.03
CA ALA A 33 12.50 -3.42 -3.62
C ALA A 33 13.08 -3.35 -2.18
N ASP A 34 14.28 -2.75 -2.04
CA ASP A 34 14.88 -2.50 -0.73
C ASP A 34 14.20 -1.33 -0.01
N ARG A 35 13.39 -1.66 0.99
CA ARG A 35 12.69 -0.66 1.82
C ARG A 35 13.64 0.14 2.71
N THR A 36 14.80 -0.42 3.08
CA THR A 36 15.79 0.28 3.93
C THR A 36 16.45 1.43 3.19
N ALA A 37 16.42 1.40 1.86
CA ALA A 37 16.83 2.48 1.00
C ALA A 37 15.89 3.70 1.02
N ILE A 38 14.76 3.70 1.75
CA ILE A 38 13.88 4.88 1.91
C ILE A 38 13.83 5.32 3.38
N PRO A 39 14.75 6.19 3.84
CA PRO A 39 14.77 6.62 5.25
C PRO A 39 13.58 7.51 5.65
N SER A 40 13.03 8.26 4.70
CA SER A 40 11.94 9.20 4.96
C SER A 40 10.62 8.47 5.16
N ARG A 41 10.05 8.56 6.36
CA ARG A 41 8.77 7.91 6.73
C ARG A 41 7.62 8.21 5.76
N PRO A 42 7.34 9.46 5.34
CA PRO A 42 6.30 9.73 4.35
C PRO A 42 6.60 9.12 2.98
N ARG A 43 7.86 9.07 2.55
CA ARG A 43 8.22 8.42 1.27
C ARG A 43 8.05 6.91 1.35
N LEU A 44 8.45 6.30 2.47
CA LEU A 44 8.26 4.88 2.72
C LEU A 44 6.76 4.53 2.76
N ALA A 45 5.93 5.35 3.39
CA ALA A 45 4.49 5.15 3.41
C ALA A 45 3.87 5.22 2.01
N ARG A 46 4.29 6.18 1.16
CA ARG A 46 3.87 6.21 -0.25
C ARG A 46 4.28 4.95 -1.00
N HIS A 47 5.53 4.51 -0.83
CA HIS A 47 5.99 3.27 -1.46
C HIS A 47 5.18 2.05 -0.98
N ARG A 48 4.86 1.95 0.31
CA ARG A 48 3.98 0.88 0.83
C ARG A 48 2.59 0.91 0.23
N ILE A 49 2.05 2.08 -0.11
CA ILE A 49 0.78 2.17 -0.82
C ILE A 49 0.91 1.59 -2.24
N GLU A 50 2.02 1.84 -2.94
CA GLU A 50 2.30 1.20 -4.23
C GLU A 50 2.46 -0.33 -4.11
N GLU A 51 3.15 -0.81 -3.07
CA GLU A 51 3.23 -2.25 -2.77
C GLU A 51 1.83 -2.84 -2.51
N ALA A 52 0.98 -2.14 -1.77
CA ALA A 52 -0.40 -2.58 -1.53
C ALA A 52 -1.22 -2.61 -2.83
N ARG A 53 -1.02 -1.63 -3.74
CA ARG A 53 -1.64 -1.65 -5.08
C ARG A 53 -1.16 -2.87 -5.88
N ALA A 54 0.11 -3.22 -5.80
CA ALA A 54 0.67 -4.41 -6.45
C ALA A 54 0.00 -5.70 -5.95
N TYR A 55 -0.07 -5.90 -4.63
CA TYR A 55 -0.74 -7.06 -4.04
C TYR A 55 -2.24 -7.10 -4.35
N HIS A 56 -2.91 -5.95 -4.32
CA HIS A 56 -4.33 -5.86 -4.66
C HIS A 56 -4.59 -6.26 -6.12
N LEU A 57 -3.78 -5.74 -7.05
CA LEU A 57 -3.87 -6.05 -8.48
C LEU A 57 -3.63 -7.54 -8.79
N ASP A 58 -2.73 -8.18 -8.03
CA ASP A 58 -2.42 -9.61 -8.15
C ASP A 58 -3.40 -10.52 -7.41
N GLY A 59 -4.46 -9.98 -6.81
CA GLY A 59 -5.47 -10.78 -6.10
C GLY A 59 -5.03 -11.28 -4.72
N GLN A 60 -4.14 -10.55 -4.05
CA GLN A 60 -3.65 -10.82 -2.69
C GLN A 60 -4.19 -9.80 -1.66
N PRO A 61 -5.50 -9.76 -1.40
CA PRO A 61 -6.14 -8.71 -0.58
C PRO A 61 -5.69 -8.68 0.88
N GLU A 62 -5.38 -9.85 1.45
CA GLU A 62 -4.84 -9.96 2.82
C GLU A 62 -3.49 -9.25 2.95
N THR A 63 -2.57 -9.54 2.02
CA THR A 63 -1.25 -8.91 1.97
C THR A 63 -1.36 -7.42 1.65
N ALA A 64 -2.29 -7.02 0.78
CA ALA A 64 -2.57 -5.62 0.48
C ALA A 64 -2.99 -4.86 1.74
N LEU A 65 -3.97 -5.37 2.50
CA LEU A 65 -4.45 -4.75 3.74
C LEU A 65 -3.33 -4.63 4.79
N ALA A 66 -2.60 -5.71 5.04
CA ALA A 66 -1.48 -5.71 5.98
C ALA A 66 -0.36 -4.72 5.57
N THR A 67 -0.22 -4.46 4.28
CA THR A 67 0.74 -3.46 3.77
C THR A 67 0.23 -2.04 3.99
N LEU A 68 -1.07 -1.78 3.86
CA LEU A 68 -1.69 -0.50 4.19
C LEU A 68 -1.64 -0.19 5.69
N GLU A 69 -1.81 -1.20 6.56
CA GLU A 69 -1.61 -1.06 8.01
C GLU A 69 -0.17 -0.60 8.32
N ARG A 70 0.83 -1.18 7.65
CA ARG A 70 2.25 -0.76 7.77
C ARG A 70 2.50 0.62 7.17
N ALA A 71 1.78 1.04 6.14
CA ALA A 71 1.86 2.39 5.60
C ALA A 71 1.30 3.41 6.61
N HIS A 72 0.18 3.09 7.26
CA HIS A 72 -0.40 3.90 8.33
C HIS A 72 0.55 4.06 9.52
N GLN A 73 1.15 2.97 9.99
CA GLN A 73 2.17 3.01 11.06
C GLN A 73 3.38 3.89 10.69
N ALA A 74 3.79 3.88 9.42
CA ALA A 74 4.91 4.70 8.96
C ALA A 74 4.57 6.20 8.96
N ALA A 75 3.46 6.59 8.33
CA ALA A 75 3.03 7.98 8.23
C ALA A 75 1.49 8.07 8.09
N PRO A 76 0.75 8.23 9.20
CA PRO A 76 -0.71 8.23 9.22
C PRO A 76 -1.33 9.23 8.25
N GLU A 77 -0.80 10.46 8.21
CA GLU A 77 -1.31 11.57 7.39
C GLU A 77 -1.10 11.29 5.89
N THR A 78 -0.05 10.53 5.54
CA THR A 78 0.25 10.20 4.13
C THR A 78 -0.78 9.25 3.55
N ILE A 79 -1.14 8.21 4.30
CA ILE A 79 -2.13 7.23 3.83
C ILE A 79 -3.56 7.78 3.92
N ARG A 80 -3.86 8.58 4.94
CA ARG A 80 -5.21 9.11 5.22
C ARG A 80 -5.87 9.77 4.01
N TYR A 81 -5.08 10.49 3.22
CA TYR A 81 -5.57 11.24 2.06
C TYR A 81 -5.25 10.57 0.71
N ASN A 82 -4.65 9.37 0.71
CA ASN A 82 -4.33 8.67 -0.53
C ASN A 82 -5.55 7.92 -1.09
N GLY A 83 -5.99 8.29 -2.30
CA GLY A 83 -7.19 7.72 -2.92
C GLY A 83 -7.13 6.21 -3.16
N TYR A 84 -5.97 5.66 -3.55
CA TYR A 84 -5.82 4.22 -3.79
C TYR A 84 -5.91 3.42 -2.50
N ALA A 85 -5.23 3.87 -1.45
CA ALA A 85 -5.30 3.24 -0.14
C ALA A 85 -6.74 3.23 0.39
N ARG A 86 -7.44 4.37 0.33
CA ARG A 86 -8.83 4.49 0.77
C ARG A 86 -9.75 3.52 0.02
N ARG A 87 -9.60 3.42 -1.30
CA ARG A 87 -10.38 2.49 -2.12
C ARG A 87 -10.15 1.04 -1.70
N ILE A 88 -8.90 0.61 -1.58
CA ILE A 88 -8.57 -0.78 -1.18
C ILE A 88 -9.12 -1.09 0.22
N VAL A 89 -8.97 -0.18 1.17
CA VAL A 89 -9.51 -0.38 2.54
C VAL A 89 -11.03 -0.54 2.52
N LEU A 90 -11.75 0.31 1.78
CA LEU A 90 -13.21 0.21 1.66
C LEU A 90 -13.67 -1.06 0.94
N GLU A 91 -12.94 -1.53 -0.07
CA GLU A 91 -13.24 -2.83 -0.69
C GLU A 91 -13.10 -3.98 0.34
N GLU A 92 -12.10 -3.91 1.22
CA GLU A 92 -11.91 -4.93 2.25
C GLU A 92 -12.88 -4.82 3.43
N THR A 93 -13.61 -3.72 3.63
CA THR A 93 -14.70 -3.68 4.63
C THR A 93 -15.86 -4.59 4.24
N GLU A 94 -16.01 -4.88 2.94
CA GLU A 94 -17.05 -5.76 2.39
C GLU A 94 -16.58 -7.21 2.22
N SER A 95 -15.38 -7.54 2.68
CA SER A 95 -14.78 -8.86 2.50
C SER A 95 -15.66 -10.00 3.03
N LYS A 96 -15.67 -11.19 2.42
CA LYS A 96 -16.46 -12.32 2.96
C LYS A 96 -15.90 -12.89 4.28
N PHE A 97 -14.64 -12.59 4.59
CA PHE A 97 -13.93 -13.11 5.77
C PHE A 97 -14.06 -12.13 6.95
N PRO A 98 -14.69 -12.53 8.07
CA PRO A 98 -14.96 -11.63 9.20
C PRO A 98 -13.72 -10.94 9.77
N ALA A 99 -12.62 -11.68 9.96
CA ALA A 99 -11.38 -11.14 10.52
C ALA A 99 -10.73 -10.06 9.61
N ARG A 100 -10.87 -10.20 8.29
CA ARG A 100 -10.37 -9.20 7.34
C ARG A 100 -11.28 -7.98 7.29
N ARG A 101 -12.60 -8.16 7.28
CA ARG A 101 -13.55 -7.04 7.41
C ARG A 101 -13.30 -6.22 8.66
N GLN A 102 -13.10 -6.87 9.80
CA GLN A 102 -12.89 -6.18 11.07
C GLN A 102 -11.62 -5.33 11.06
N ARG A 103 -10.51 -5.86 10.53
CA ARG A 103 -9.27 -5.08 10.38
C ARG A 103 -9.41 -3.95 9.39
N ALA A 104 -10.05 -4.20 8.25
CA ALA A 104 -10.32 -3.16 7.26
C ALA A 104 -11.21 -2.04 7.84
N ALA A 105 -12.25 -2.38 8.60
CA ALA A 105 -13.11 -1.40 9.26
C ALA A 105 -12.35 -0.59 10.33
N ALA A 106 -11.48 -1.24 11.11
CA ALA A 106 -10.62 -0.54 12.07
C ALA A 106 -9.68 0.46 11.38
N LEU A 107 -9.02 0.04 10.30
CA LEU A 107 -8.18 0.93 9.49
C LEU A 107 -9.02 2.03 8.83
N ALA A 108 -10.21 1.73 8.30
CA ALA A 108 -11.12 2.72 7.73
C ALA A 108 -11.49 3.81 8.74
N GLY A 109 -11.74 3.44 10.00
CA GLY A 109 -11.95 4.38 11.10
C GLY A 109 -10.73 5.27 11.35
N GLN A 110 -9.52 4.69 11.40
CA GLN A 110 -8.26 5.44 11.55
C GLN A 110 -8.00 6.41 10.38
N LEU A 111 -8.42 6.05 9.17
CA LEU A 111 -8.34 6.91 7.99
C LEU A 111 -9.48 7.94 7.91
N GLY A 112 -10.47 7.89 8.82
CA GLY A 112 -11.63 8.79 8.81
C GLY A 112 -12.58 8.55 7.64
N LEU A 113 -12.76 7.30 7.22
CA LEU A 113 -13.64 6.90 6.11
C LEU A 113 -15.04 6.51 6.56
N LEU A 114 -15.21 6.21 7.84
CA LEU A 114 -16.50 5.88 8.43
C LEU A 114 -17.09 7.15 9.03
N ALA A 115 -18.37 7.42 8.75
CA ALA A 115 -19.09 8.50 9.41
C ALA A 115 -19.18 8.21 10.92
N ALA A 116 -19.02 9.26 11.73
CA ALA A 116 -19.21 9.19 13.18
C ALA A 116 -20.69 8.99 13.52
#